data_AF-A0A3D5VMS2-F1
#
_entry.id   AF-A0A3D5VMS2-F1
#
_cell.length_a   1.000
_cell.length_b   1.000
_cell.length_c   1.000
_cell.angle_alpha   90.00
_cell.angle_beta   90.00
_cell.angle_gamma   90.00
#
_symmetry.space_group_name_H-M   'P 1'
#
loop_
_entity.id
_entity.type
_entity.pdbx_description
1 polymer ?
#
loop_
_entity_poly.entity_id
_entity_poly.type
_entity_poly.pdbx_seq_one_letter_code
_entity_poly.pdbx_strand_id
1 'polypeptide(L)' 'MTRSLQPNVPLDLGLRQLDGLAVIQALFASPATRSPTKVVMMTARLDLHSIRTPLSMGLQVIYPKTKTVTSYC' A
#
# COMPACT_ATOMS: atom_id res chain seq x y z
N MET A 1 4.94 9.22 -30.05
CA MET A 1 4.68 9.80 -28.71
C MET A 1 4.57 8.67 -27.70
N THR A 2 5.57 8.49 -26.85
CA THR A 2 5.54 7.50 -25.75
C THR A 2 4.79 8.12 -24.57
N ARG A 3 3.56 7.68 -24.33
CA ARG A 3 2.81 8.06 -23.13
C ARG A 3 3.51 7.41 -21.93
N SER A 4 4.11 8.21 -21.05
CA SER A 4 4.72 7.69 -19.82
C SER A 4 3.61 7.06 -18.98
N LEU A 5 3.68 5.75 -18.78
CA LEU A 5 2.84 5.06 -17.81
C LEU A 5 3.25 5.52 -16.41
N GLN A 6 2.27 5.89 -15.60
CA GLN A 6 2.46 6.14 -14.17
C GLN A 6 1.87 4.94 -13.43
N PRO A 7 2.66 3.86 -13.22
CA PRO A 7 2.14 2.65 -12.59
C PRO A 7 1.76 2.94 -11.14
N ASN A 8 0.68 2.31 -10.68
CA ASN A 8 0.38 2.21 -9.25
C ASN A 8 1.21 1.07 -8.67
N VAL A 9 1.81 1.27 -7.50
CA VAL A 9 2.60 0.22 -6.84
C VAL A 9 1.80 -0.34 -5.67
N PRO A 10 1.43 -1.65 -5.70
CA PRO A 10 0.79 -2.30 -4.57
C PRO A 10 1.80 -2.53 -3.44
N LEU A 11 1.43 -2.19 -2.21
CA LEU A 11 2.25 -2.40 -1.02
C LEU A 11 1.44 -3.09 0.07
N ASP A 12 1.97 -4.19 0.61
CA ASP A 12 1.36 -4.90 1.73
C ASP A 12 1.88 -4.37 3.07
N LEU A 13 1.02 -4.36 4.09
CA LEU A 13 1.46 -4.15 5.48
C LEU A 13 2.10 -5.41 6.07
N GLY A 14 1.64 -6.59 5.65
CA GLY A 14 2.11 -7.88 6.11
C GLY A 14 3.36 -8.39 5.39
N LEU A 15 4.34 -7.52 5.11
CA LEU A 15 5.60 -7.97 4.50
C LEU A 15 6.35 -8.91 5.46
N ARG A 16 7.04 -9.92 4.91
CA ARG A 16 7.72 -10.94 5.72
C ARG A 16 8.96 -10.42 6.47
N GLN A 17 9.65 -9.43 5.88
CA GLN A 17 10.95 -8.96 6.37
C GLN A 17 10.91 -7.51 6.85
N LEU A 18 9.89 -6.75 6.46
CA LEU A 18 9.77 -5.33 6.76
C LEU A 18 8.39 -5.06 7.36
N ASP A 19 8.26 -3.99 8.13
CA ASP A 19 6.94 -3.45 8.46
C ASP A 19 6.47 -2.57 7.30
N GLY A 20 5.40 -2.98 6.61
CA GLY A 20 4.87 -2.22 5.49
C GLY A 20 4.39 -0.82 5.89
N LEU A 21 4.02 -0.58 7.15
CA LEU A 21 3.67 0.76 7.63
C LEU A 21 4.90 1.67 7.67
N ALA A 22 6.03 1.15 8.13
CA ALA A 22 7.30 1.87 8.12
C ALA A 22 7.77 2.17 6.69
N VAL A 23 7.51 1.25 5.74
CA VAL A 23 7.79 1.46 4.31
C VAL A 23 6.93 2.60 3.76
N ILE A 24 5.63 2.63 4.06
CA ILE A 24 4.75 3.76 3.68
C ILE A 24 5.31 5.05 4.27
N GLN A 25 5.60 5.09 5.56
CA GLN A 25 6.13 6.28 6.21
C GLN A 25 7.42 6.78 5.54
N ALA A 26 8.36 5.90 5.22
CA ALA A 26 9.60 6.26 4.53
C ALA A 26 9.36 6.80 3.11
N LEU A 27 8.42 6.21 2.36
CA LEU A 27 8.06 6.65 1.01
C LEU A 27 7.40 8.04 1.01
N PHE A 28 6.59 8.36 2.01
CA PHE A 28 5.92 9.65 2.12
C PHE A 28 6.79 10.74 2.77
N ALA A 29 7.80 10.35 3.58
CA ALA A 29 8.73 11.29 4.21
C ALA A 29 9.82 11.81 3.26
N SER A 30 10.14 11.09 2.18
CA SER A 30 11.19 11.50 1.24
C SER A 30 10.65 12.47 0.16
N PRO A 31 11.20 13.70 0.04
CA PRO A 31 10.80 14.63 -1.00
C PRO A 31 11.15 14.14 -2.41
N ALA A 32 12.17 13.26 -2.52
CA ALA A 32 12.61 12.65 -3.77
C ALA A 32 11.63 11.58 -4.28
N THR A 33 10.79 11.02 -3.40
CA THR A 33 9.73 10.06 -3.74
C THR A 33 8.36 10.71 -3.92
N ARG A 34 8.30 12.04 -4.15
CA ARG A 34 7.17 12.69 -4.89
C ARG A 34 7.11 12.23 -6.35
N SER A 35 7.37 10.94 -6.58
CA SER A 35 7.12 10.26 -7.82
C SER A 35 5.63 10.38 -8.15
N PRO A 36 5.26 10.53 -9.43
CA PRO A 36 3.86 10.40 -9.85
C PRO A 36 3.27 9.00 -9.56
N THR A 37 4.12 8.02 -9.21
CA THR A 37 3.73 6.68 -8.78
C THR A 37 2.83 6.75 -7.54
N LYS A 38 1.56 6.34 -7.68
CA LYS A 38 0.65 6.23 -6.53
C LYS A 38 0.89 4.91 -5.81
N VAL A 39 1.14 4.99 -4.51
CA VAL A 39 1.15 3.80 -3.64
C VAL A 39 -0.29 3.40 -3.37
N VAL A 40 -0.56 2.12 -3.59
CA VAL A 40 -1.85 1.48 -3.29
C VAL A 40 -1.59 0.45 -2.21
N MET A 41 -2.25 0.56 -1.07
CA MET A 41 -2.04 -0.41 0.00
C MET A 41 -2.95 -1.62 -0.18
N MET A 42 -2.42 -2.82 0.00
CA MET A 42 -3.17 -4.07 -0.04
C MET A 42 -2.91 -4.84 1.26
N THR A 43 -3.86 -4.94 2.18
CA THR A 43 -3.59 -5.51 3.52
C THR A 43 -4.63 -6.52 3.97
N ALA A 44 -4.22 -7.58 4.67
CA ALA A 44 -5.13 -8.43 5.45
C ALA A 44 -5.36 -7.90 6.88
N ARG A 45 -4.56 -6.92 7.33
CA ARG A 45 -4.69 -6.27 8.64
C ARG A 45 -5.75 -5.17 8.55
N LEU A 46 -6.89 -5.38 9.21
CA LEU A 46 -8.05 -4.50 9.16
C LEU A 46 -8.32 -3.77 10.48
N ASP A 47 -7.38 -3.82 11.42
CA ASP A 47 -7.48 -3.03 12.65
C ASP A 47 -7.40 -1.53 12.35
N LEU A 48 -8.00 -0.72 13.24
CA LEU A 48 -8.11 0.72 13.05
C LEU A 48 -6.76 1.41 12.86
N HIS A 49 -5.71 0.95 13.54
CA HIS A 49 -4.37 1.54 13.43
C HIS A 49 -3.78 1.26 12.04
N SER A 50 -3.84 0.01 11.57
CA SER A 50 -3.38 -0.38 10.24
C SER A 50 -4.09 0.37 9.11
N ILE A 51 -5.34 0.82 9.29
CA ILE A 51 -6.09 1.56 8.27
C ILE A 51 -5.92 3.07 8.40
N ARG A 52 -6.05 3.63 9.60
CA ARG A 52 -6.04 5.10 9.80
C ARG A 52 -4.66 5.70 9.61
N THR A 53 -3.62 5.00 10.03
CA THR A 53 -2.25 5.55 9.99
C THR A 53 -1.81 5.83 8.55
N PRO A 54 -1.91 4.90 7.58
CA PRO A 54 -1.60 5.18 6.17
C PRO A 54 -2.45 6.30 5.55
N LEU A 55 -3.75 6.35 5.87
CA LEU A 55 -4.64 7.41 5.37
C LEU A 55 -4.19 8.78 5.86
N SER A 56 -3.80 8.89 7.14
CA SER A 56 -3.27 10.14 7.70
C SER A 56 -1.94 10.58 7.08
N MET A 57 -1.18 9.64 6.50
CA MET A 57 0.06 9.91 5.77
C MET A 57 -0.18 10.35 4.31
N GLY A 58 -1.43 10.37 3.84
CA GLY A 58 -1.78 10.77 2.48
C GLY A 58 -1.96 9.62 1.49
N LEU A 59 -2.01 8.37 1.97
CA LEU A 59 -2.38 7.23 1.13
C LEU A 59 -3.82 7.37 0.63
N GLN A 60 -4.04 7.22 -0.67
CA GLN A 60 -5.36 7.46 -1.29
C GLN A 60 -6.24 6.22 -1.40
N VAL A 61 -5.64 5.02 -1.45
CA VAL A 61 -6.38 3.79 -1.75
C VAL A 61 -5.87 2.63 -0.89
N ILE A 62 -6.81 1.95 -0.23
CA ILE A 62 -6.58 0.73 0.54
C ILE A 62 -7.50 -0.36 -0.01
N TYR A 63 -6.91 -1.50 -0.40
CA TYR A 63 -7.62 -2.72 -0.76
C TYR A 63 -7.47 -3.75 0.36
N PRO A 64 -8.57 -4.17 1.01
CA PRO A 64 -8.51 -5.29 1.93
C PRO A 64 -8.23 -6.58 1.15
N LYS A 65 -7.26 -7.36 1.62
CA LYS A 65 -7.00 -8.72 1.12
C LYS A 65 -8.09 -9.62 1.67
N THR A 66 -9.12 -9.87 0.86
CA THR A 66 -10.07 -10.93 1.16
C THR A 66 -9.39 -12.27 0.93
N LYS A 67 -9.43 -13.17 1.92
CA LYS A 67 -9.12 -14.57 1.67
C LYS A 67 -10.33 -15.17 0.97
N THR A 68 -10.33 -15.22 -0.36
CA THR A 68 -11.19 -16.18 -1.05
C THR A 68 -10.57 -17.55 -0.83
N VAL A 69 -10.99 -18.26 0.21
CA VAL A 69 -10.71 -19.70 0.34
C VAL A 69 -11.67 -20.38 -0.62
N THR A 70 -11.30 -20.48 -1.90
CA THR A 70 -11.98 -21.41 -2.79
C THR A 70 -11.44 -22.79 -2.46
N SER A 71 -12.08 -23.47 -1.51
CA SER A 71 -11.91 -24.90 -1.33
C SER A 71 -12.49 -25.58 -2.57
N TYR A 72 -11.63 -26.08 -3.45
CA TYR A 72 -12.04 -27.11 -4.40
C TYR A 72 -12.11 -28.41 -3.61
N CYS A 73 -13.34 -28.83 -3.27
CA CYS A 73 -13.61 -30.20 -2.83
C CYS A 73 -13.45 -31.17 -4.01
#